data_AF-A0A3L7VS25-F1
#
_entry.id   AF-A0A3L7VS25-F1
#
_cell.length_a   1.000
_cell.length_b   1.000
_cell.length_c   1.000
_cell.angle_alpha   90.00
_cell.angle_beta   90.00
_cell.angle_gamma   90.00
#
_symmetry.space_group_name_H-M   'P 1'
#
loop_
_entity.id
_entity.type
_entity.pdbx_description
1 polymer ?
#
loop_
_entity_poly.entity_id
_entity_poly.type
_entity_poly.pdbx_seq_one_letter_code
_entity_poly.pdbx_strand_id
1 'polypeptide(L)' 'MAGRARNIVFGSLGVAALMAVAAILDIVVGMPFGGQMVWDIMLILAAGLVIYMGIDCLKGIR' A
#
# COMPACT_ATOMS: atom_id res chain seq x y z
N MET A 1 -17.44 -5.81 17.57
CA MET A 1 -17.15 -5.35 16.18
C MET A 1 -15.69 -4.93 15.95
N ALA A 2 -14.94 -4.48 16.96
CA ALA A 2 -13.55 -3.99 16.81
C ALA A 2 -12.55 -5.01 16.21
N GLY A 3 -12.66 -6.30 16.56
CA GLY A 3 -11.72 -7.32 16.08
C GLY A 3 -11.78 -7.59 14.56
N ARG A 4 -12.98 -7.54 13.95
CA ARG A 4 -13.13 -7.75 12.49
C ARG A 4 -12.57 -6.57 11.70
N ALA A 5 -12.82 -5.34 12.17
CA ALA A 5 -12.27 -4.14 11.54
C ALA A 5 -10.74 -4.12 11.55
N ARG A 6 -10.13 -4.51 12.68
CA ARG A 6 -8.67 -4.64 12.80
C ARG A 6 -8.09 -5.63 11.78
N ASN A 7 -8.70 -6.80 11.59
CA ASN A 7 -8.20 -7.79 10.63
C ASN A 7 -8.26 -7.28 9.18
N ILE A 8 -9.30 -6.52 8.82
CA ILE A 8 -9.41 -5.92 7.48
C ILE A 8 -8.31 -4.88 7.26
N VAL A 9 -8.05 -4.02 8.26
CA VAL A 9 -6.98 -3.01 8.19
C VAL A 9 -5.60 -3.64 8.06
N PHE A 10 -5.33 -4.73 8.79
CA PHE A 10 -4.08 -5.48 8.63
C PHE A 10 -3.96 -6.13 7.24
N GLY A 11 -5.06 -6.66 6.69
CA GLY A 11 -5.10 -7.20 5.33
C GLY A 11 -4.78 -6.12 4.28
N SER A 12 -5.42 -4.95 4.38
CA SER A 12 -5.19 -3.85 3.44
C SER A 12 -3.78 -3.26 3.56
N LEU A 13 -3.23 -3.15 4.77
CA LEU A 13 -1.83 -2.76 4.99
C LEU A 13 -0.85 -3.74 4.33
N GLY A 14 -1.12 -5.04 4.43
CA GLY A 14 -0.28 -6.07 3.80
C GLY A 14 -0.27 -5.95 2.27
N VAL A 15 -1.45 -5.78 1.65
CA VAL A 15 -1.55 -5.59 0.19
C VAL A 15 -0.89 -4.28 -0.25
N ALA A 16 -1.08 -3.19 0.50
CA ALA A 16 -0.44 -1.90 0.22
C ALA A 16 1.09 -1.98 0.28
N ALA A 17 1.65 -2.69 1.27
CA ALA A 17 3.08 -2.91 1.38
C ALA A 17 3.64 -3.71 0.19
N LEU A 18 2.95 -4.78 -0.23
CA LEU A 18 3.32 -5.52 -1.44
C LEU A 18 3.29 -4.62 -2.68
N MET A 19 2.34 -3.69 -2.74
CA MET A 19 2.19 -2.80 -3.89
C MET A 19 3.22 -1.69 -3.94
N ALA A 20 3.65 -1.17 -2.78
CA ALA A 20 4.81 -0.30 -2.70
C ALA A 20 6.07 -1.00 -3.22
N VAL A 21 6.29 -2.27 -2.83
CA VAL A 21 7.45 -3.05 -3.31
C VAL A 21 7.36 -3.31 -4.81
N ALA A 22 6.19 -3.69 -5.33
CA ALA A 22 6.00 -3.91 -6.76
C ALA A 22 6.23 -2.64 -7.60
N ALA A 23 5.78 -1.48 -7.13
CA ALA A 23 6.00 -0.21 -7.81
C ALA A 23 7.47 0.24 -7.76
N ILE A 24 8.19 0.00 -6.65
CA ILE A 24 9.63 0.24 -6.59
C ILE A 24 10.39 -0.69 -7.56
N LEU A 25 9.97 -1.96 -7.66
CA LEU A 25 10.54 -2.90 -8.62
C LEU A 25 10.28 -2.47 -10.07
N ASP A 26 9.11 -1.91 -10.39
CA ASP A 26 8.83 -1.40 -11.74
C ASP A 26 9.75 -0.23 -12.11
N ILE A 27 10.06 0.68 -11.17
CA ILE A 27 10.99 1.79 -11.40
C ILE A 27 12.40 1.28 -11.74
N VAL A 28 12.85 0.19 -11.10
CA VAL A 28 14.22 -0.33 -11.26
C VAL A 28 14.35 -1.26 -12.47
N VAL A 29 13.32 -2.08 -12.75
CA VAL A 29 13.38 -3.18 -13.74
C VAL A 29 12.52 -2.90 -14.98
N GLY A 30 11.58 -1.96 -14.93
CA GLY A 30 10.62 -1.65 -16.01
C GLY A 30 9.52 -2.70 -16.20
N MET A 31 9.39 -3.63 -15.25
CA MET A 31 8.39 -4.70 -15.20
C MET A 31 7.93 -4.83 -13.74
N PRO A 32 6.62 -4.93 -13.41
CA PRO A 32 5.46 -5.43 -14.17
C PRO A 32 4.46 -4.42 -14.81
N PHE A 33 4.57 -3.11 -14.61
CA PHE A 33 3.59 -2.12 -15.10
C PHE A 33 3.99 -1.43 -16.41
N GLY A 34 5.10 -1.88 -17.01
CA GLY A 34 5.49 -1.52 -18.38
C GLY A 34 6.34 -0.26 -18.46
N GLY A 35 6.97 0.15 -17.35
CA GLY A 35 7.93 1.25 -17.31
C GLY A 35 7.31 2.64 -17.53
N GLN A 36 5.99 2.77 -17.34
CA GLN A 36 5.34 4.07 -17.34
C GLN A 36 5.52 4.75 -15.98
N MET A 37 6.51 5.65 -15.89
CA MET A 37 6.82 6.38 -14.65
C MET A 37 5.62 7.05 -13.97
N VAL A 38 4.61 7.49 -14.73
CA VAL A 38 3.38 8.08 -14.15
C VAL A 38 2.64 7.07 -13.27
N TRP A 39 2.52 5.82 -13.73
CA TRP A 39 1.87 4.76 -12.97
C TRP A 39 2.66 4.37 -11.72
N ASP A 40 3.98 4.30 -11.82
CA ASP A 40 4.84 3.95 -10.69
C ASP A 40 4.71 4.94 -9.54
N ILE A 41 4.74 6.23 -9.87
CA ILE A 41 4.61 7.31 -8.89
C ILE A 41 3.20 7.27 -8.28
N MET A 42 2.16 7.11 -9.10
CA MET A 42 0.78 7.04 -8.59
C MET A 42 0.57 5.83 -7.67
N LEU A 43 1.15 4.67 -8.00
CA LEU A 43 1.06 3.45 -7.19
C LEU A 43 1.81 3.59 -5.87
N ILE A 44 3.02 4.18 -5.87
CA ILE A 44 3.77 4.47 -4.64
C ILE A 44 2.99 5.45 -3.75
N LEU A 45 2.45 6.52 -4.32
CA LEU A 45 1.66 7.50 -3.57
C LEU A 45 0.40 6.88 -2.98
N ALA A 46 -0.33 6.09 -3.77
CA ALA A 46 -1.52 5.38 -3.31
C ALA A 46 -1.20 4.40 -2.19
N ALA A 47 -0.14 3.60 -2.34
CA ALA A 47 0.31 2.67 -1.30
C ALA A 47 0.71 3.40 -0.01
N GLY A 48 1.44 4.51 -0.13
CA GLY A 48 1.81 5.37 1.00
C GLY A 48 0.60 5.93 1.76
N LEU A 49 -0.41 6.39 1.02
CA LEU A 49 -1.67 6.90 1.59
C LEU A 49 -2.43 5.81 2.36
N VAL A 50 -2.53 4.61 1.80
CA VAL A 50 -3.19 3.47 2.47
C VAL A 50 -2.42 3.05 3.72
N ILE A 51 -1.08 3.06 3.68
CA ILE A 51 -0.26 2.75 4.85
C ILE A 51 -0.47 3.80 5.95
N TYR A 52 -0.44 5.09 5.59
CA TYR A 52 -0.68 6.19 6.52
C TYR A 52 -2.04 6.06 7.21
N MET A 53 -3.11 5.92 6.43
CA MET A 53 -4.47 5.76 6.95
C MET A 53 -4.64 4.47 7.76
N GLY A 54 -4.01 3.38 7.32
CA GLY A 54 -4.04 2.10 8.03
C GLY A 54 -3.40 2.19 9.42
N ILE A 55 -2.26 2.89 9.53
CA ILE A 55 -1.60 3.13 10.81
C ILE A 55 -2.47 3.99 11.73
N ASP A 56 -3.11 5.05 11.21
CA ASP A 56 -4.00 5.90 12.01
C ASP A 56 -5.24 5.15 12.49
N CYS A 57 -5.84 4.29 11.65
CA CYS A 57 -6.89 3.37 12.07
C CYS A 57 -6.43 2.41 13.18
N LEU A 58 -5.21 1.88 13.10
CA LEU A 58 -4.66 0.99 14.14
C LEU A 58 -4.36 1.73 15.45
N LYS A 59 -3.95 3.00 15.40
CA LYS A 59 -3.80 3.84 16.59
C LYS A 59 -5.15 4.11 17.26
N GLY A 60 -6.20 4.41 16.47
CA GLY A 60 -7.53 4.70 17.00
C GLY A 60 -8.29 3.47 17.55
N ILE A 61 -7.83 2.25 17.25
CA ILE A 61 -8.39 0.99 17.76
C ILE A 61 -7.74 0.55 19.08
N ARG A 62 -6.58 1.10 19.45
CA ARG A 62 -5.93 0.88 20.76
C ARG A 62 -6.60 1.74 21.82
#